data_AF-A0A2U2S639-F1
#
_entry.id   AF-A0A2U2S639-F1
#
_cell.length_a   1.000
_cell.length_b   1.000
_cell.length_c   1.000
_cell.angle_alpha   90.00
_cell.angle_beta   90.00
_cell.angle_gamma   90.00
#
_symmetry.space_group_name_H-M   'P 1'
#
loop_
_entity.id
_entity.type
_entity.pdbx_description
1 polymer ?
#
loop_
_entity_poly.entity_id
_entity_poly.type
_entity_poly.pdbx_seq_one_letter_code
_entity_poly.pdbx_strand_id
1 'polypeptide(L)'
;MPENAFPLAWYTSLGAVALLSLLLTAYELFKIFQRDFGRTLRNRYALILFLLNIGMALAVWWFVHRLLAIQPTILTTLVTGLTFPALLRSRFTIYRTIAPATRDGEQKSAVDEISLKMDEMYRNLQSACYKEIDLELARERAALNKQLREAFSAAQIAERLEDIIGNITIEEDRERLQEKLNSIQSVPDEARRHAQLANLLIQLSDRDELKRAIREGTLTPRP
;
A
#
# COMPACT_ATOMS: atom_id res chain seq x y z
N MET A 1 22.40 -27.31 20.25
CA MET A 1 22.79 -27.13 18.83
C MET A 1 21.60 -27.54 17.99
N PRO A 2 20.95 -26.67 17.20
CA PRO A 2 19.84 -27.12 16.37
C PRO A 2 20.39 -27.73 15.08
N GLU A 3 20.46 -29.07 15.05
CA GLU A 3 20.86 -29.91 13.91
C GLU A 3 19.76 -30.08 12.85
N ASN A 4 18.66 -29.31 12.90
CA ASN A 4 17.52 -29.48 12.00
C ASN A 4 17.38 -28.33 10.99
N ALA A 5 18.49 -27.92 10.39
CA ALA A 5 18.47 -26.96 9.29
C ALA A 5 18.33 -27.71 7.97
N PHE A 6 17.10 -27.94 7.49
CA PHE A 6 16.89 -28.49 6.15
C PHE A 6 17.51 -27.56 5.11
N PRO A 7 18.58 -27.98 4.42
CA PRO A 7 19.23 -27.14 3.42
C PRO A 7 18.26 -26.91 2.28
N LEU A 8 18.02 -25.66 1.92
CA LEU A 8 17.24 -25.33 0.74
C LEU A 8 18.17 -25.15 -0.45
N ALA A 9 17.73 -25.62 -1.61
CA ALA A 9 18.38 -25.23 -2.85
C ALA A 9 18.35 -23.70 -3.00
N TRP A 10 19.45 -23.15 -3.51
CA TRP A 10 19.62 -21.69 -3.67
C TRP A 10 18.45 -21.04 -4.41
N TYR A 11 17.97 -21.68 -5.48
CA TYR A 11 16.86 -21.20 -6.29
C TYR A 11 15.50 -21.29 -5.59
N THR A 12 15.28 -22.31 -4.76
CA THR A 12 14.02 -22.43 -4.00
C THR A 12 13.96 -21.38 -2.89
N SER A 13 15.11 -21.07 -2.27
CA SER A 13 15.22 -20.01 -1.27
C SER A 13 14.96 -18.63 -1.90
N LEU A 14 15.54 -18.34 -3.06
CA LEU A 14 15.27 -17.11 -3.82
C LEU A 14 13.79 -16.94 -4.18
N GLY A 15 13.18 -18.00 -4.72
CA GLY A 15 11.75 -17.99 -5.06
C GLY A 15 10.87 -17.76 -3.84
N ALA A 16 11.19 -18.39 -2.70
CA ALA A 16 10.48 -18.20 -1.45
C ALA A 16 10.61 -16.76 -0.90
N VAL A 17 11.81 -16.15 -0.95
CA VAL A 17 12.00 -14.75 -0.53
C VAL A 17 11.18 -13.80 -1.40
N ALA A 18 11.20 -13.98 -2.72
CA ALA A 18 10.41 -13.16 -3.64
C ALA A 18 8.90 -13.30 -3.35
N LEU A 19 8.42 -14.53 -3.13
CA LEU A 19 7.02 -14.80 -2.79
C LEU A 19 6.62 -14.15 -1.46
N LEU A 20 7.44 -14.30 -0.41
CA LEU A 20 7.17 -13.71 0.90
C LEU A 20 7.14 -12.17 0.82
N SER A 21 8.06 -11.58 0.08
CA SER A 21 8.10 -10.13 -0.15
C SER A 21 6.86 -9.63 -0.90
N LEU A 22 6.39 -10.39 -1.90
CA LEU A 22 5.16 -10.11 -2.62
C LEU A 22 3.94 -10.19 -1.70
N LEU A 23 3.83 -11.26 -0.90
CA LEU A 23 2.75 -11.43 0.07
C LEU A 23 2.73 -10.31 1.11
N LEU A 24 3.89 -9.90 1.62
CA LEU A 24 4.00 -8.80 2.57
C LEU A 24 3.53 -7.48 1.95
N THR A 25 4.00 -7.17 0.74
CA THR A 25 3.60 -5.95 0.01
C THR A 25 2.09 -5.95 -0.27
N ALA A 26 1.54 -7.11 -0.67
CA ALA A 26 0.11 -7.26 -0.91
C ALA A 26 -0.70 -7.06 0.38
N TYR A 27 -0.23 -7.60 1.51
CA TYR A 27 -0.84 -7.40 2.81
C TYR A 27 -0.83 -5.92 3.24
N GLU A 28 0.28 -5.22 3.04
CA GLU A 28 0.38 -3.77 3.33
C GLU A 28 -0.59 -2.96 2.45
N LEU A 29 -0.64 -3.25 1.14
CA LEU A 29 -1.60 -2.61 0.24
C LEU A 29 -3.05 -2.92 0.62
N PHE A 30 -3.35 -4.15 1.03
CA PHE A 30 -4.67 -4.53 1.52
C PHE A 30 -5.03 -3.74 2.78
N LYS A 31 -4.11 -3.61 3.73
CA LYS A 31 -4.33 -2.86 4.98
C LYS A 31 -4.59 -1.38 4.72
N ILE A 32 -3.89 -0.76 3.76
CA ILE A 32 -4.00 0.67 3.46
C ILE A 32 -5.25 0.97 2.61
N PHE A 33 -5.49 0.18 1.55
CA PHE A 33 -6.50 0.49 0.54
C PHE A 33 -7.77 -0.35 0.61
N GLN A 34 -7.81 -1.40 1.45
CA GLN A 34 -8.94 -2.29 1.75
C GLN A 34 -9.98 -2.43 0.62
N ARG A 35 -10.95 -1.51 0.57
CA ARG A 35 -12.05 -1.48 -0.39
C ARG A 35 -11.61 -1.34 -1.86
N ASP A 36 -10.54 -0.61 -2.13
CA ASP A 36 -9.98 -0.39 -3.47
C ASP A 36 -8.78 -1.31 -3.76
N PHE A 37 -8.55 -2.38 -2.98
CA PHE A 37 -7.38 -3.24 -3.11
C PHE A 37 -7.22 -3.82 -4.52
N GLY A 38 -8.27 -4.39 -5.11
CA GLY A 38 -8.21 -4.98 -6.45
C GLY A 38 -7.85 -3.97 -7.55
N ARG A 39 -8.27 -2.71 -7.39
CA ARG A 39 -7.93 -1.63 -8.32
C ARG A 39 -6.52 -1.11 -8.08
N THR A 40 -6.12 -1.05 -6.82
CA THR A 40 -4.77 -0.72 -6.39
C THR A 40 -3.76 -1.70 -7.00
N LEU A 41 -4.04 -3.00 -7.02
CA LEU A 41 -3.16 -4.00 -7.64
C LEU A 41 -2.94 -3.79 -9.15
N ARG A 42 -3.91 -3.17 -9.85
CA ARG A 42 -3.79 -2.86 -11.28
C ARG A 42 -3.05 -1.55 -11.54
N ASN A 43 -2.76 -0.77 -10.50
CA ASN A 43 -2.02 0.47 -10.61
C ASN A 43 -0.55 0.18 -10.97
N ARG A 44 0.01 0.95 -11.90
CA ARG A 44 1.43 0.86 -12.30
C ARG A 44 2.37 1.09 -11.10
N TYR A 45 2.00 1.96 -10.18
CA TYR A 45 2.79 2.23 -8.97
C TYR A 45 2.75 1.08 -7.96
N ALA A 46 1.66 0.28 -7.93
CA ALA A 46 1.65 -0.94 -7.14
C ALA A 46 2.62 -1.99 -7.71
N LEU A 47 2.71 -2.11 -9.04
CA LEU A 47 3.72 -2.95 -9.69
C LEU A 47 5.14 -2.49 -9.36
N ILE A 48 5.39 -1.17 -9.39
CA ILE A 48 6.69 -0.61 -8.97
C ILE A 48 6.98 -0.95 -7.50
N LEU A 49 5.99 -0.84 -6.60
CA LEU A 49 6.13 -1.25 -5.20
C LEU A 49 6.47 -2.73 -5.05
N PHE A 50 5.82 -3.62 -5.78
CA PHE A 50 6.14 -5.05 -5.75
C PHE A 50 7.57 -5.31 -6.24
N LEU A 51 7.97 -4.72 -7.37
CA LEU A 51 9.33 -4.87 -7.91
C LEU A 51 10.38 -4.32 -6.95
N LEU A 52 10.11 -3.18 -6.32
CA LEU A 52 10.99 -2.57 -5.33
C LEU A 52 11.16 -3.49 -4.11
N ASN A 53 10.06 -3.97 -3.53
CA ASN A 53 10.08 -4.86 -2.37
C ASN A 53 10.80 -6.19 -2.69
N ILE A 54 10.55 -6.77 -3.87
CA ILE A 54 11.23 -8.00 -4.31
C ILE A 54 12.73 -7.73 -4.48
N GLY A 55 13.11 -6.67 -5.21
CA GLY A 55 14.51 -6.32 -5.45
C GLY A 55 15.28 -6.10 -4.13
N MET A 56 14.66 -5.41 -3.18
CA MET A 56 15.24 -5.17 -1.87
C MET A 56 15.36 -6.44 -1.02
N ALA A 57 14.33 -7.30 -1.00
CA ALA A 57 14.37 -8.57 -0.30
C ALA A 57 15.48 -9.49 -0.87
N LEU A 58 15.62 -9.54 -2.19
CA LEU A 58 16.68 -10.28 -2.88
C LEU A 58 18.07 -9.71 -2.57
N ALA A 59 18.22 -8.39 -2.51
CA ALA A 59 19.48 -7.75 -2.14
C ALA A 59 19.90 -8.09 -0.70
N VAL A 60 18.97 -8.05 0.25
CA VAL A 60 19.22 -8.44 1.65
C VAL A 60 19.57 -9.92 1.74
N TRP A 61 18.84 -10.78 1.04
CA TRP A 61 19.13 -12.21 1.01
C TRP A 61 20.52 -12.50 0.41
N TRP A 62 20.86 -11.85 -0.70
CA TRP A 62 22.18 -11.95 -1.29
C TRP A 62 23.27 -11.51 -0.31
N PHE A 63 23.07 -10.39 0.39
CA PHE A 63 23.99 -9.88 1.40
C PHE A 63 24.21 -10.87 2.55
N VAL A 64 23.15 -11.43 3.11
CA VAL A 64 23.21 -12.41 4.21
C VAL A 64 23.98 -13.65 3.78
N HIS A 65 23.73 -14.18 2.59
CA HIS A 65 24.34 -15.44 2.17
C HIS A 65 25.73 -15.28 1.54
N ARG A 66 26.03 -14.15 0.90
CA ARG A 66 27.34 -13.90 0.28
C ARG A 66 28.33 -13.20 1.18
N LEU A 67 27.88 -12.23 1.98
CA LEU A 67 28.79 -11.46 2.83
C LEU A 67 29.00 -12.14 4.19
N LEU A 68 27.94 -12.71 4.79
CA LEU A 68 28.03 -13.38 6.09
C LEU A 68 28.30 -14.89 5.98
N ALA A 69 28.38 -15.42 4.76
CA ALA A 69 28.61 -16.84 4.46
C ALA A 69 27.64 -17.81 5.20
N ILE A 70 26.43 -17.35 5.52
CA ILE A 70 25.39 -18.16 6.16
C ILE A 70 24.80 -19.11 5.12
N GLN A 71 24.54 -20.38 5.47
CA GLN A 71 23.91 -21.32 4.54
C GLN A 71 22.41 -21.05 4.36
N PRO A 72 21.85 -21.25 3.15
CA PRO A 72 20.41 -21.11 2.90
C PRO A 72 19.64 -22.25 3.56
N THR A 73 18.90 -21.89 4.60
CA THR A 73 17.98 -22.78 5.34
C THR A 73 16.57 -22.24 5.24
N ILE A 74 15.56 -23.05 5.58
CA ILE A 74 14.16 -22.58 5.66
C ILE A 74 14.07 -21.35 6.58
N LEU A 75 14.71 -21.41 7.74
CA LEU A 75 14.65 -20.36 8.74
C LEU A 75 15.28 -19.05 8.23
N THR A 76 16.48 -19.11 7.65
CA THR A 76 17.14 -17.90 7.12
C THR A 76 16.35 -17.30 5.96
N THR A 77 15.69 -18.13 5.16
CA THR A 77 14.82 -17.70 4.06
C THR A 77 13.58 -16.97 4.59
N LEU A 78 12.89 -17.54 5.59
CA LEU A 78 11.72 -16.92 6.22
C LEU A 78 12.08 -15.62 6.93
N VAL A 79 13.14 -15.64 7.74
CA VAL A 79 13.63 -14.45 8.46
C VAL A 79 13.97 -13.36 7.45
N THR A 80 14.73 -13.67 6.41
CA THR A 80 15.09 -12.65 5.42
C THR A 80 13.86 -12.15 4.66
N GLY A 81 12.98 -13.04 4.19
CA GLY A 81 11.79 -12.66 3.42
C GLY A 81 10.76 -11.85 4.20
N LEU A 82 10.61 -12.05 5.51
CA LEU A 82 9.65 -11.33 6.34
C LEU A 82 10.25 -10.11 7.04
N THR A 83 11.54 -10.16 7.39
CA THR A 83 12.20 -9.11 8.17
C THR A 83 13.10 -8.21 7.33
N PHE A 84 13.20 -8.40 6.01
CA PHE A 84 14.00 -7.49 5.17
C PHE A 84 13.66 -6.00 5.38
N PRO A 85 12.40 -5.55 5.61
CA PRO A 85 12.14 -4.13 5.87
C PRO A 85 12.77 -3.67 7.18
N ALA A 86 12.80 -4.54 8.20
CA ALA A 86 13.46 -4.28 9.47
C ALA A 86 15.00 -4.35 9.35
N LEU A 87 15.52 -5.27 8.53
CA LEU A 87 16.95 -5.37 8.23
C LEU A 87 17.44 -4.15 7.45
N LEU A 88 16.65 -3.63 6.52
CA LEU A 88 16.95 -2.39 5.83
C LEU A 88 16.88 -1.17 6.74
N ARG A 89 16.04 -1.23 7.78
CA ARG A 89 15.98 -0.21 8.84
C ARG A 89 17.20 -0.23 9.75
N SER A 90 17.99 -1.31 9.74
CA SER A 90 19.26 -1.36 10.44
C SER A 90 20.27 -0.45 9.76
N ARG A 91 20.97 0.38 10.54
CA ARG A 91 22.03 1.25 10.01
C ARG A 91 23.22 0.40 9.59
N PHE A 92 23.43 0.25 8.29
CA PHE A 92 24.66 -0.33 7.76
C PHE A 92 25.75 0.74 7.74
N THR A 93 26.60 0.74 8.77
CA THR A 93 27.83 1.54 8.77
C THR A 93 28.91 0.75 8.04
N ILE A 94 29.22 1.14 6.80
CA ILE A 94 30.35 0.57 6.05
C ILE A 94 31.59 1.36 6.43
N TYR A 95 32.49 0.73 7.18
CA TYR A 95 33.80 1.30 7.47
C TYR A 95 34.73 1.03 6.29
N ARG A 96 35.13 2.08 5.56
CA ARG A 96 36.18 1.96 4.55
C ARG A 96 37.49 2.42 5.17
N THR A 97 38.47 1.52 5.25
CA THR A 97 39.85 1.90 5.58
C THR A 97 40.47 2.57 4.35
N ILE A 98 40.74 3.86 4.43
CA ILE A 98 41.55 4.56 3.43
C ILE A 98 43.01 4.21 3.73
N ALA A 99 43.77 3.83 2.71
CA ALA A 99 45.19 3.55 2.85
C ALA A 99 45.90 4.75 3.51
N PRO A 100 46.83 4.52 4.46
CA PRO A 100 47.46 5.61 5.21
C PRO A 100 48.22 6.53 4.25
N ALA A 101 47.80 7.79 4.17
CA ALA A 101 48.60 8.83 3.55
C ALA A 101 49.81 9.08 4.46
N THR A 102 50.99 8.69 4.01
CA THR A 102 52.25 8.92 4.72
C THR A 102 52.58 10.41 4.65
N ARG A 103 52.18 11.15 5.68
CA ARG A 103 52.81 12.42 6.05
C ARG A 103 52.97 12.45 7.55
N ASP A 104 54.24 12.41 7.96
CA ASP A 104 54.75 12.66 9.31
C ASP A 104 54.22 11.75 10.43
N GLY A 105 54.82 10.55 10.52
CA GLY A 105 55.12 9.88 11.79
C GLY A 105 53.99 9.30 12.65
N GLU A 106 52.72 9.65 12.44
CA GLU A 106 51.57 9.02 13.11
C GLU A 106 50.72 8.25 12.09
N GLN A 107 50.74 6.92 12.16
CA GLN A 107 49.75 6.07 11.47
C GLN A 107 48.38 6.23 12.14
N LYS A 108 47.64 7.29 11.79
CA LYS A 108 46.20 7.38 12.04
C LYS A 108 45.48 6.90 10.79
N SER A 109 44.95 5.68 10.83
CA SER A 109 43.99 5.19 9.84
C SER A 109 42.78 6.13 9.84
N ALA A 110 42.67 6.98 8.82
CA ALA A 110 41.47 7.75 8.60
C ALA A 110 40.37 6.80 8.12
N VAL A 111 39.43 6.49 9.00
CA VAL A 111 38.21 5.75 8.66
C VAL A 111 37.24 6.76 8.07
N ASP A 112 36.92 6.62 6.79
CA ASP A 112 35.88 7.43 6.15
C ASP A 112 34.54 6.70 6.31
N GLU A 113 33.62 7.35 7.03
CA GLU A 113 32.30 6.81 7.33
C GLU A 113 31.32 7.23 6.23
N ILE A 114 31.14 6.38 5.22
CA ILE A 114 30.07 6.57 4.24
C ILE A 114 28.81 5.89 4.78
N SER A 115 28.06 6.64 5.60
CA SER A 115 26.75 6.19 6.09
C SER A 115 25.68 6.40 5.01
N LEU A 116 25.53 5.40 4.12
CA LEU A 116 24.46 5.42 3.13
C LEU A 116 23.16 4.96 3.79
N LYS A 117 22.25 5.90 4.07
CA LYS A 117 20.93 5.62 4.67
C LYS A 117 19.97 4.98 3.66
N MET A 118 20.27 3.75 3.25
CA MET A 118 19.42 2.96 2.33
C MET A 118 17.96 2.87 2.79
N ASP A 119 17.75 2.83 4.10
CA ASP A 119 16.43 2.90 4.76
C ASP A 119 15.63 4.16 4.38
N GLU A 120 16.28 5.33 4.39
CA GLU A 120 15.62 6.61 4.10
C GLU A 120 15.24 6.71 2.62
N MET A 121 16.14 6.29 1.73
CA MET A 121 15.86 6.21 0.29
C MET A 121 14.71 5.26 0.00
N TYR A 122 14.72 4.07 0.61
CA TYR A 122 13.67 3.07 0.46
C TYR A 122 12.30 3.60 0.93
N ARG A 123 12.24 4.19 2.13
CA ARG A 123 11.01 4.78 2.67
C ARG A 123 10.48 5.92 1.81
N ASN A 124 11.36 6.79 1.33
CA ASN A 124 10.95 7.91 0.47
C ASN A 124 10.36 7.40 -0.85
N LEU A 125 10.96 6.38 -1.45
CA LEU A 125 10.47 5.78 -2.68
C LEU A 125 9.13 5.06 -2.48
N GLN A 126 9.00 4.28 -1.39
CA GLN A 126 7.72 3.66 -1.03
C GLN A 126 6.63 4.71 -0.78
N SER A 127 6.93 5.74 0.01
CA SER A 127 6.00 6.83 0.31
C SER A 127 5.55 7.56 -0.94
N ALA A 128 6.46 7.83 -1.88
CA ALA A 128 6.13 8.42 -3.17
C ALA A 128 5.15 7.53 -3.95
N CYS A 129 5.38 6.22 -4.00
CA CYS A 129 4.47 5.30 -4.69
C CYS A 129 3.08 5.26 -4.02
N TYR A 130 3.01 5.18 -2.69
CA TYR A 130 1.73 5.21 -1.97
C TYR A 130 0.97 6.52 -2.24
N LYS A 131 1.68 7.64 -2.25
CA LYS A 131 1.09 8.96 -2.54
C LYS A 131 0.54 9.02 -3.97
N GLU A 132 1.26 8.51 -4.95
CA GLU A 132 0.77 8.49 -6.34
C GLU A 132 -0.48 7.59 -6.50
N ILE A 133 -0.51 6.43 -5.84
CA ILE A 133 -1.70 5.57 -5.80
C ILE A 133 -2.89 6.33 -5.19
N ASP A 134 -2.68 6.99 -4.06
CA ASP A 134 -3.74 7.74 -3.37
C ASP A 134 -4.25 8.91 -4.22
N LEU A 135 -3.34 9.67 -4.85
CA LEU A 135 -3.70 10.77 -5.75
C LEU A 135 -4.50 10.29 -6.96
N GLU A 136 -4.13 9.15 -7.56
CA GLU A 136 -4.87 8.58 -8.67
C GLU A 136 -6.28 8.16 -8.24
N LEU A 137 -6.41 7.44 -7.11
CA LEU A 137 -7.70 7.06 -6.55
C LEU A 137 -8.56 8.29 -6.19
N ALA A 138 -7.95 9.35 -5.64
CA ALA A 138 -8.63 10.59 -5.30
C ALA A 138 -9.16 11.32 -6.54
N ARG A 139 -8.35 11.45 -7.60
CA ARG A 139 -8.76 12.04 -8.88
C ARG A 139 -9.92 11.28 -9.49
N GLU A 140 -9.81 9.96 -9.47
CA GLU A 140 -10.87 9.10 -9.97
C GLU A 140 -12.17 9.25 -9.16
N ARG A 141 -12.10 9.30 -7.83
CA ARG A 141 -13.28 9.50 -6.97
C ARG A 141 -13.92 10.87 -7.21
N ALA A 142 -13.10 11.91 -7.37
CA ALA A 142 -13.58 13.25 -7.70
C ALA A 142 -14.29 13.29 -9.07
N ALA A 143 -13.74 12.62 -10.08
CA ALA A 143 -14.36 12.53 -11.39
C ALA A 143 -15.72 11.79 -11.32
N LEU A 144 -15.80 10.69 -10.58
CA LEU A 144 -17.06 9.95 -10.41
C LEU A 144 -18.09 10.77 -9.61
N ASN A 145 -17.66 11.49 -8.57
CA ASN A 145 -18.53 12.38 -7.81
C ASN A 145 -19.15 13.43 -8.73
N LYS A 146 -18.32 14.06 -9.56
CA LYS A 146 -18.79 15.04 -10.56
C LYS A 146 -19.81 14.42 -11.52
N GLN A 147 -19.52 13.24 -12.08
CA GLN A 147 -20.43 12.54 -12.99
C GLN A 147 -21.78 12.19 -12.32
N LEU A 148 -21.77 11.72 -11.07
CA LEU A 148 -23.01 11.43 -10.33
C LEU A 148 -23.85 12.68 -10.14
N ARG A 149 -23.23 13.81 -9.78
CA ARG A 149 -23.93 15.08 -9.57
C ARG A 149 -24.49 15.70 -10.85
N GLU A 150 -23.87 15.39 -11.99
CA GLU A 150 -24.36 15.81 -13.30
C GLU A 150 -25.49 14.91 -13.80
N ALA A 151 -25.46 13.62 -13.45
CA ALA A 151 -26.45 12.64 -13.87
C ALA A 151 -27.72 12.60 -13.01
N PHE A 152 -27.60 12.86 -11.70
CA PHE A 152 -28.67 12.66 -10.73
C PHE A 152 -28.87 13.89 -9.83
N SER A 153 -30.09 14.07 -9.36
CA SER A 153 -30.40 15.10 -8.37
C SER A 153 -29.99 14.66 -6.96
N ALA A 154 -29.79 15.62 -6.06
CA ALA A 154 -29.49 15.34 -4.66
C ALA A 154 -30.57 14.47 -3.99
N ALA A 155 -31.84 14.64 -4.36
CA ALA A 155 -32.94 13.85 -3.83
C ALA A 155 -32.86 12.38 -4.27
N GLN A 156 -32.57 12.11 -5.55
CA GLN A 156 -32.41 10.75 -6.07
C GLN A 156 -31.23 10.02 -5.40
N ILE A 157 -30.13 10.73 -5.14
CA ILE A 157 -28.97 10.16 -4.43
C ILE A 157 -29.33 9.87 -2.97
N ALA A 158 -30.07 10.76 -2.30
CA ALA A 158 -30.50 10.55 -0.92
C ALA A 158 -31.44 9.35 -0.78
N GLU A 159 -32.44 9.23 -1.66
CA GLU A 159 -33.37 8.08 -1.70
C GLU A 159 -32.60 6.76 -1.88
N ARG A 160 -31.67 6.70 -2.84
CA ARG A 160 -30.84 5.50 -3.04
C ARG A 160 -29.97 5.18 -1.82
N LEU A 161 -29.48 6.20 -1.10
CA LEU A 161 -28.71 6.01 0.12
C LEU A 161 -29.57 5.45 1.25
N GLU A 162 -30.81 5.93 1.42
CA GLU A 162 -31.76 5.41 2.40
C GLU A 162 -32.07 3.93 2.14
N ASP A 163 -32.29 3.55 0.87
CA ASP A 163 -32.46 2.15 0.48
C ASP A 163 -31.24 1.29 0.83
N ILE A 164 -30.02 1.75 0.51
CA ILE A 164 -28.80 0.99 0.79
C ILE A 164 -28.61 0.84 2.30
N ILE A 165 -28.76 1.92 3.06
CA ILE A 165 -28.59 1.93 4.52
C ILE A 165 -29.65 1.03 5.17
N GLY A 166 -30.91 1.11 4.74
CA GLY A 166 -31.99 0.26 5.24
C GLY A 166 -31.74 -1.24 5.05
N ASN A 167 -30.96 -1.62 4.04
CA ASN A 167 -30.59 -3.01 3.77
C ASN A 167 -29.33 -3.50 4.51
N ILE A 168 -28.61 -2.63 5.24
CA ILE A 168 -27.45 -3.04 6.04
C ILE A 168 -27.92 -3.86 7.24
N THR A 169 -27.36 -5.04 7.44
CA THR A 169 -27.77 -5.98 8.50
C THR A 169 -27.16 -5.69 9.87
N ILE A 170 -26.01 -5.01 9.91
CA ILE A 170 -25.31 -4.66 11.15
C ILE A 170 -25.91 -3.36 11.68
N GLU A 171 -26.61 -3.41 12.82
CA GLU A 171 -27.34 -2.27 13.36
C GLU A 171 -26.44 -1.08 13.69
N GLU A 172 -25.28 -1.31 14.31
CA GLU A 172 -24.31 -0.26 14.63
C GLU A 172 -23.83 0.49 13.37
N ASP A 173 -23.59 -0.24 12.28
CA ASP A 173 -23.20 0.37 11.01
C ASP A 173 -24.36 1.14 10.38
N ARG A 174 -25.59 0.60 10.47
CA ARG A 174 -26.80 1.25 9.97
C ARG A 174 -27.03 2.58 10.68
N GLU A 175 -27.06 2.59 12.02
CA GLU A 175 -27.27 3.78 12.84
C GLU A 175 -26.21 4.86 12.52
N ARG A 176 -24.94 4.47 12.53
CA ARG A 176 -23.82 5.37 12.21
C ARG A 176 -23.94 5.98 10.82
N LEU A 177 -24.35 5.20 9.82
CA LEU A 177 -24.53 5.69 8.45
C LEU A 177 -25.79 6.56 8.30
N GLN A 178 -26.86 6.24 9.03
CA GLN A 178 -28.07 7.05 9.06
C GLN A 178 -27.81 8.42 9.70
N GLU A 179 -27.10 8.47 10.82
CA GLU A 179 -26.66 9.73 11.45
C GLU A 179 -25.82 10.56 10.47
N LYS A 180 -24.90 9.90 9.75
CA LYS A 180 -24.09 10.57 8.74
C LYS A 180 -24.94 11.11 7.59
N LEU A 181 -25.92 10.37 7.10
CA LEU A 181 -26.85 10.85 6.07
C LEU A 181 -27.65 12.07 6.56
N ASN A 182 -28.22 12.00 7.77
CA ASN A 182 -28.97 13.10 8.39
C ASN A 182 -28.09 14.35 8.56
N SER A 183 -26.83 14.16 8.98
CA SER A 183 -25.86 15.25 9.11
C SER A 183 -25.58 15.94 7.77
N ILE A 184 -25.52 15.18 6.67
CA ILE A 184 -25.31 15.74 5.33
C ILE A 184 -26.57 16.44 4.84
N GLN A 185 -27.76 15.88 5.06
CA GLN A 185 -29.03 16.48 4.65
C GLN A 185 -29.29 17.83 5.35
N SER A 186 -28.82 17.99 6.59
CA SER A 186 -28.93 19.26 7.34
C SER A 186 -27.98 20.37 6.89
N VAL A 187 -27.05 20.10 5.95
CA VAL A 187 -26.16 21.13 5.40
C VAL A 187 -26.97 22.16 4.59
N PRO A 188 -26.88 23.48 4.90
CA PRO A 188 -27.67 24.51 4.22
C PRO A 188 -27.29 24.70 2.74
N ASP A 189 -26.00 24.60 2.45
CA ASP A 189 -25.45 24.74 1.09
C ASP A 189 -25.80 23.52 0.24
N GLU A 190 -26.67 23.71 -0.75
CA GLU A 190 -27.14 22.67 -1.66
C GLU A 190 -26.01 22.04 -2.48
N ALA A 191 -25.06 22.84 -2.97
CA ALA A 191 -23.97 22.33 -3.79
C ALA A 191 -23.04 21.43 -2.94
N ARG A 192 -22.76 21.85 -1.71
CA ARG A 192 -21.97 21.07 -0.75
C ARG A 192 -22.70 19.81 -0.29
N ARG A 193 -23.99 19.91 0.02
CA ARG A 193 -24.85 18.76 0.35
C ARG A 193 -24.86 17.73 -0.77
N HIS A 194 -25.10 18.16 -2.01
CA HIS A 194 -25.09 17.28 -3.18
C HIS A 194 -23.74 16.57 -3.36
N ALA A 195 -22.62 17.28 -3.19
CA ALA A 195 -21.29 16.68 -3.26
C ALA A 195 -21.03 15.65 -2.16
N GLN A 196 -21.49 15.92 -0.93
CA GLN A 196 -21.33 15.00 0.20
C GLN A 196 -22.20 13.75 0.05
N LEU A 197 -23.44 13.89 -0.44
CA LEU A 197 -24.31 12.76 -0.76
C LEU A 197 -23.67 11.85 -1.82
N ALA A 198 -23.18 12.43 -2.93
CA ALA A 198 -22.49 11.66 -3.96
C ALA A 198 -21.24 10.94 -3.43
N ASN A 199 -20.48 11.56 -2.52
CA ASN A 199 -19.34 10.90 -1.87
C ASN A 199 -19.77 9.73 -0.96
N LEU A 200 -20.87 9.89 -0.22
CA LEU A 200 -21.40 8.81 0.61
C LEU A 200 -21.89 7.64 -0.26
N LEU A 201 -22.55 7.93 -1.38
CA LEU A 201 -22.99 6.90 -2.32
C LEU A 201 -21.79 6.15 -2.93
N ILE A 202 -20.73 6.86 -3.30
CA ILE A 202 -19.47 6.23 -3.75
C ILE A 202 -18.86 5.34 -2.66
N GLN A 203 -19.04 5.66 -1.38
CA GLN A 203 -18.55 4.88 -0.24
C GLN A 203 -19.37 3.61 0.03
N LEU A 204 -20.65 3.59 -0.33
CA LEU A 204 -21.54 2.47 -0.03
C LEU A 204 -21.84 1.57 -1.23
N SER A 205 -21.70 2.07 -2.46
CA SER A 205 -21.98 1.31 -3.68
C SER A 205 -20.72 0.81 -4.39
N ASP A 206 -20.91 -0.23 -5.21
CA ASP A 206 -19.90 -0.65 -6.17
C ASP A 206 -19.74 0.42 -7.26
N ARG A 207 -18.50 0.71 -7.62
CA ARG A 207 -18.17 1.71 -8.63
C ARG A 207 -18.65 1.33 -10.03
N ASP A 208 -18.63 0.05 -10.38
CA ASP A 208 -19.09 -0.44 -11.68
C ASP A 208 -20.61 -0.38 -11.78
N GLU A 209 -21.33 -0.60 -10.66
CA GLU A 209 -22.77 -0.34 -10.56
C GLU A 209 -23.05 1.14 -10.78
N LEU A 210 -22.34 2.05 -10.10
CA LEU A 210 -22.53 3.50 -10.27
C LEU A 210 -22.24 3.98 -11.69
N LYS A 211 -21.19 3.45 -12.34
CA LYS A 211 -20.89 3.77 -13.75
C LYS A 211 -21.98 3.26 -14.69
N ARG A 212 -22.56 2.09 -14.40
CA ARG A 212 -23.68 1.54 -15.16
C ARG A 212 -24.92 2.41 -14.97
N ALA A 213 -25.24 2.77 -13.73
CA ALA A 213 -26.33 3.66 -13.38
C ALA A 213 -26.22 5.01 -14.11
N ILE A 214 -25.04 5.64 -14.12
CA ILE A 214 -24.78 6.89 -14.87
C ILE A 214 -25.03 6.69 -16.37
N ARG A 215 -24.59 5.57 -16.94
CA ARG A 215 -24.78 5.27 -18.37
C ARG A 215 -26.25 5.04 -18.72
N GLU A 216 -27.00 4.40 -17.84
CA GLU A 216 -28.40 4.05 -18.03
C GLU A 216 -29.36 5.17 -17.58
N GLY A 217 -28.85 6.19 -16.89
CA GLY A 217 -29.63 7.31 -16.36
C GLY A 217 -30.56 6.91 -15.20
N THR A 218 -30.29 5.78 -14.52
CA THR A 218 -31.12 5.27 -13.42
C THR A 218 -30.26 4.75 -12.28
N LEU A 219 -30.60 5.11 -11.04
CA LEU A 219 -29.96 4.61 -9.82
C LEU A 219 -30.58 3.32 -9.27
N THR A 220 -31.74 2.91 -9.81
CA THR A 220 -32.40 1.66 -9.44
C THR A 220 -31.91 0.52 -10.34
N PRO A 221 -31.44 -0.61 -9.76
CA PRO A 221 -31.14 -1.79 -10.55
C PRO A 221 -32.43 -2.29 -11.20
N ARG A 222 -32.40 -2.52 -12.51
CA ARG A 222 -33.50 -3.23 -13.17
C ARG A 222 -33.59 -4.66 -12.61
N PRO A 223 -34.79 -5.15 -12.29
CA PRO A 223 -34.99 -6.53 -11.85
C PRO A 223 -34.56 -7.54 -12.91
#